data_AF-A0A1V5RAC3-F1
#
_entry.id   AF-A0A1V5RAC3-F1
#
_cell.length_a   1.000
_cell.length_b   1.000
_cell.length_c   1.000
_cell.angle_alpha   90.00
_cell.angle_beta   90.00
_cell.angle_gamma   90.00
#
_symmetry.space_group_name_H-M   'P 1'
#
loop_
_entity.id
_entity.type
_entity.pdbx_description
1 polymer ?
#
loop_
_entity_poly.entity_id
_entity_poly.type
_entity_poly.pdbx_seq_one_letter_code
_entity_poly.pdbx_strand_id
1 'polypeptide(L)' 'MLLKIFNEFFYILSGALLIFILLEIIWSGIVLAYININWVLLFWLLDVIFILLNTEKYKKV' A
#
# COMPACT_ATOMS: atom_id res chain seq x y z
N MET A 1 -16.10 -9.25 -5.95
CA MET A 1 -15.91 -7.93 -6.58
C MET A 1 -15.09 -7.02 -5.68
N LEU A 2 -15.53 -6.78 -4.43
CA LEU A 2 -14.84 -5.90 -3.49
C LEU A 2 -13.38 -6.30 -3.17
N LEU A 3 -13.09 -7.58 -2.88
CA LEU A 3 -11.71 -8.04 -2.63
C LEU A 3 -10.74 -7.79 -3.81
N LYS A 4 -11.22 -7.86 -5.05
CA LYS A 4 -10.40 -7.57 -6.24
C LYS A 4 -9.99 -6.10 -6.29
N ILE A 5 -10.91 -5.20 -5.92
CA ILE A 5 -10.66 -3.76 -5.84
C ILE A 5 -9.58 -3.48 -4.78
N PHE A 6 -9.70 -4.05 -3.58
CA PHE A 6 -8.68 -3.90 -2.53
C PHE A 6 -7.32 -4.47 -2.95
N ASN A 7 -7.28 -5.62 -3.64
CA ASN A 7 -6.02 -6.12 -4.20
C ASN A 7 -5.38 -5.14 -5.20
N GLU A 8 -6.17 -4.49 -6.06
CA GLU A 8 -5.65 -3.45 -6.97
C GLU A 8 -5.11 -2.23 -6.21
N PHE A 9 -5.82 -1.77 -5.18
CA PHE A 9 -5.32 -0.71 -4.29
C PHE A 9 -4.00 -1.09 -3.62
N PHE A 10 -3.89 -2.32 -3.13
CA PHE A 10 -2.68 -2.82 -2.52
C PHE A 10 -1.49 -2.80 -3.48
N TYR A 11 -1.69 -3.22 -4.74
CA TYR A 11 -0.64 -3.16 -5.76
C TYR A 11 -0.24 -1.73 -6.10
N ILE A 12 -1.20 -0.81 -6.23
CA ILE A 12 -0.93 0.61 -6.51
C ILE A 12 -0.16 1.25 -5.34
N LEU A 13 -0.60 1.02 -4.11
CA LEU A 13 0.05 1.56 -2.91
C LEU A 13 1.46 0.97 -2.72
N SER A 14 1.64 -0.32 -3.00
CA SER A 14 2.96 -0.96 -2.97
C SER A 14 3.90 -0.37 -4.03
N GLY A 15 3.39 -0.14 -5.24
CA GLY A 15 4.12 0.53 -6.31
C GLY A 15 4.51 1.97 -5.94
N ALA A 16 3.57 2.73 -5.35
CA ALA A 16 3.83 4.08 -4.88
C ALA A 16 4.91 4.12 -3.80
N LEU A 17 4.86 3.21 -2.82
CA LEU A 17 5.89 3.08 -1.78
C LEU A 17 7.26 2.77 -2.38
N LEU A 18 7.33 1.89 -3.38
CA LEU A 18 8.57 1.57 -4.08
C LEU A 18 9.14 2.81 -4.77
N ILE A 19 8.30 3.58 -5.48
CA ILE A 19 8.70 4.84 -6.13
C ILE A 19 9.18 5.86 -5.09
N PHE A 20 8.50 5.98 -3.96
CA PHE A 20 8.91 6.88 -2.87
C PHE A 20 10.26 6.48 -2.29
N ILE A 21 10.50 5.19 -2.06
CA ILE A 21 11.81 4.71 -1.59
C ILE A 21 12.90 5.05 -2.62
N LEU A 22 12.67 4.80 -3.91
CA LEU A 22 13.64 5.14 -4.96
C LEU A 22 13.91 6.65 -5.02
N LEU A 23 12.86 7.47 -4.94
CA LEU A 23 12.99 8.92 -4.98
C LEU A 23 13.76 9.44 -3.76
N GLU A 24 13.50 8.88 -2.58
CA GLU A 24 14.18 9.23 -1.34
C GLU A 24 15.67 8.81 -1.35
N ILE A 25 16.02 7.71 -2.04
CA ILE A 25 17.41 7.29 -2.24
C ILE A 25 18.14 8.22 -3.21
N ILE A 26 17.50 8.57 -4.34
CA ILE A 26 18.10 9.44 -5.37
C ILE A 26 18.23 10.87 -4.84
N TRP A 27 17.21 11.35 -4.15
CA TRP A 27 17.12 12.72 -3.65
C TRP A 27 16.49 12.73 -2.26
N SER A 28 17.36 12.58 -1.26
CA SER A 28 16.97 12.56 0.14
C SER A 28 16.20 13.82 0.54
N GLY A 29 15.15 13.63 1.32
CA GLY A 29 14.29 14.66 1.86
C GLY A 29 13.12 15.07 0.98
N ILE A 30 13.07 14.71 -0.31
CA ILE A 30 11.95 15.12 -1.19
C ILE A 30 10.65 14.45 -0.74
N VAL A 31 10.63 13.15 -0.50
CA VAL A 31 9.38 12.48 -0.16
C VAL A 31 8.90 12.96 1.20
N LEU A 32 9.79 13.02 2.18
CA LEU A 32 9.47 13.45 3.54
C LEU A 32 9.04 14.93 3.60
N ALA A 33 9.51 15.79 2.70
CA ALA A 33 9.13 17.20 2.67
C ALA A 33 7.73 17.46 2.10
N TYR A 34 7.30 16.67 1.10
CA TYR A 34 6.03 16.91 0.40
C TYR A 34 4.93 15.92 0.76
N ILE A 35 5.28 14.73 1.22
CA ILE A 35 4.34 13.64 1.46
C ILE A 35 4.51 13.16 2.90
N ASN A 36 3.39 13.12 3.63
CA ASN A 36 3.38 12.45 4.91
C ASN A 36 3.28 10.94 4.71
N ILE A 37 4.44 10.28 4.65
CA ILE A 37 4.57 8.84 4.39
C ILE A 37 3.83 7.99 5.43
N ASN A 38 3.62 8.51 6.65
CA ASN A 38 2.90 7.78 7.70
C ASN A 38 1.46 7.51 7.30
N TRP A 39 0.79 8.45 6.63
CA TRP A 39 -0.57 8.25 6.14
C TRP A 39 -0.61 7.18 5.04
N VAL A 40 0.34 7.21 4.10
CA VAL A 40 0.42 6.22 3.02
C VAL A 40 0.65 4.82 3.59
N LEU A 41 1.57 4.68 4.55
CA LEU A 41 1.85 3.42 5.23
C LEU A 41 0.64 2.93 6.04
N LEU A 42 -0.08 3.82 6.73
CA LEU A 42 -1.31 3.46 7.44
C LEU A 42 -2.37 2.91 6.50
N PHE A 43 -2.64 3.57 5.38
CA PHE A 43 -3.61 3.09 4.39
C PHE A 43 -3.18 1.77 3.77
N TRP A 44 -1.89 1.61 3.43
CA TRP A 44 -1.35 0.35 2.92
C TRP A 44 -1.51 -0.79 3.94
N LEU A 45 -1.25 -0.53 5.22
CA LEU A 45 -1.33 -1.55 6.27
C LEU A 45 -2.79 -1.96 6.54
N LEU A 46 -3.73 -1.02 6.53
CA LEU A 46 -5.16 -1.32 6.65
C LEU A 46 -5.66 -2.17 5.48
N ASP A 47 -5.19 -1.88 4.26
CA ASP A 47 -5.53 -2.65 3.07
C ASP A 47 -5.01 -4.10 3.16
N VAL A 48 -3.75 -4.28 3.58
CA VAL A 48 -3.17 -5.60 3.85
C VAL A 48 -3.99 -6.40 4.86
N ILE A 49 -4.35 -5.78 5.99
CA ILE A 49 -5.17 -6.44 7.01
C ILE A 49 -6.53 -6.84 6.42
N PHE A 50 -7.17 -5.95 5.67
CA PHE A 50 -8.45 -6.22 5.05
C PHE A 50 -8.37 -7.41 4.08
N ILE A 51 -7.35 -7.45 3.22
CA ILE A 51 -7.13 -8.54 2.27
C ILE A 51 -6.90 -9.85 3.03
N LEU A 52 -6.04 -9.88 4.03
CA LEU A 52 -5.72 -11.08 4.81
C LEU A 52 -6.97 -11.68 5.48
N LEU A 53 -7.79 -10.85 6.13
CA LEU A 53 -9.01 -11.30 6.82
C LEU A 53 -10.06 -11.87 5.85
N ASN A 54 -10.07 -11.41 4.60
CA ASN A 54 -11.06 -11.82 3.60
C ASN A 54 -10.54 -12.91 2.64
N THR A 55 -9.22 -13.09 2.53
CA THR A 55 -8.58 -14.15 1.71
C THR A 55 -8.89 -15.53 2.26
N GLU A 56 -8.85 -15.72 3.59
CA GLU A 56 -9.18 -16.98 4.27
C GLU A 56 -10.62 -17.45 3.96
N LYS A 57 -11.56 -16.51 3.82
CA LYS A 57 -12.94 -16.81 3.42
C LYS A 57 -13.08 -17.23 1.97
N TYR A 58 -12.20 -16.79 1.08
CA TYR A 58 -12.27 -17.08 -0.35
C TYR A 58 -11.66 -18.43 -0.72
N LYS A 59 -10.70 -18.93 0.08
CA LYS A 59 -10.00 -20.20 -0.17
C LYS A 59 -10.77 -21.45 0.28
N LYS A 60 -11.81 -21.28 1.10
CA LYS A 60 -12.67 -22.35 1.64
C LYS A 60 -13.95 -22.62 0.85
N VAL A 61 -14.18 -21.90 -0.25
CA VAL A 61 -15.32 -22.08 -1.16
C VAL A 61 -14.85 -22.73 -2.46
#